data_AF-A0A9R1WQ59-F1
#
_entry.id   AF-A0A9R1WQ59-F1
#
_cell.length_a   1.000
_cell.length_b   1.000
_cell.length_c   1.000
_cell.angle_alpha   90.00
_cell.angle_beta   90.00
_cell.angle_gamma   90.00
#
_symmetry.space_group_name_H-M   'P 1'
#
loop_
_entity.id
_entity.type
_entity.pdbx_description
1 polymer ?
#
loop_
_entity_poly.entity_id
_entity_poly.type
_entity_poly.pdbx_seq_one_letter_code
_entity_poly.pdbx_strand_id
1 'polypeptide(L)'
;MKCCGMQDFFKKGGVAVMTIRELFDFIVDPSINEDSVDSYLEEAQQKVLARGDEISAEEEIADAVFVQSYIPKTLDNVTNAEEDVIRLTSGQDTGDMYYKTITGLNHARSIEQQQHNEANLGQNAPGSGQTEGLDLHDDDESESETDDDDDSSEEGSFSDDEKMTAEDKKAARKENKKKVKEEKREARKSKVPKAVKKKKKKLAKAKKYR
;
A
#
# COMPACT_ATOMS: atom_id res chain seq x y z
N MET A 1 14.89 -20.20 3.14
CA MET A 1 15.58 -21.50 3.32
C MET A 1 14.99 -22.68 2.54
N LYS A 2 13.66 -22.83 2.37
CA LYS A 2 13.12 -23.99 1.61
C LYS A 2 13.29 -23.89 0.08
N CYS A 3 13.27 -22.70 -0.50
CA CYS A 3 13.37 -22.50 -1.96
C CYS A 3 14.73 -22.92 -2.54
N CYS A 4 15.84 -22.63 -1.83
CA CYS A 4 17.20 -22.93 -2.29
C CYS A 4 17.39 -24.44 -2.53
N GLY A 5 17.00 -25.27 -1.57
CA GLY A 5 17.17 -26.73 -1.69
C GLY A 5 16.35 -27.35 -2.82
N MET A 6 15.17 -26.79 -3.12
CA MET A 6 14.36 -27.24 -4.24
C MET A 6 15.02 -26.89 -5.57
N GLN A 7 15.50 -25.66 -5.72
CA GLN A 7 16.17 -25.25 -6.95
C GLN A 7 17.48 -26.02 -7.18
N ASP A 8 18.30 -26.18 -6.14
CA ASP A 8 19.56 -26.92 -6.25
C ASP A 8 19.36 -28.36 -6.69
N PHE A 9 18.24 -28.99 -6.29
CA PHE A 9 17.89 -30.34 -6.72
C PHE A 9 17.57 -30.40 -8.21
N PHE A 10 16.73 -29.49 -8.71
CA PHE A 10 16.34 -29.46 -10.12
C PHE A 10 17.47 -28.98 -11.04
N LYS A 11 18.31 -28.03 -10.59
CA LYS A 11 19.55 -27.61 -11.28
C LYS A 11 20.48 -28.80 -11.52
N LYS A 12 20.69 -29.66 -10.50
CA LYS A 12 21.48 -30.89 -10.64
C LYS A 12 20.86 -31.90 -11.62
N GLY A 13 19.55 -31.84 -11.80
CA GLY A 13 18.81 -32.64 -12.78
C GLY A 13 18.89 -32.12 -14.21
N GLY A 14 19.59 -31.00 -14.47
CA GLY A 14 19.65 -30.37 -15.79
C GLY A 14 18.34 -29.71 -16.21
N VAL A 15 17.49 -29.35 -15.24
CA VAL A 15 16.26 -28.62 -15.48
C VAL A 15 16.57 -27.13 -15.32
N ALA A 16 16.22 -26.33 -16.32
CA ALA A 16 16.27 -24.88 -16.22
C ALA A 16 15.24 -24.42 -15.18
N VAL A 17 15.71 -23.74 -14.13
CA VAL A 17 14.87 -23.29 -13.01
C VAL A 17 14.79 -21.78 -12.94
N MET A 18 13.71 -21.30 -12.33
CA MET A 18 13.53 -19.90 -11.96
C MET A 18 14.55 -19.47 -10.89
N THR A 19 14.76 -18.16 -10.73
CA THR A 19 15.57 -17.60 -9.63
C THR A 19 14.92 -17.81 -8.27
N ILE A 20 15.70 -17.70 -7.19
CA ILE A 20 15.17 -17.81 -5.82
C ILE A 20 14.11 -16.75 -5.59
N ARG A 21 14.32 -15.55 -6.12
CA ARG A 21 13.36 -14.46 -6.00
C ARG A 21 12.04 -14.76 -6.70
N GLU A 22 12.08 -15.16 -7.97
CA GLU A 22 10.86 -15.45 -8.75
C GLU A 22 10.07 -16.60 -8.14
N LEU A 23 10.76 -17.66 -7.70
CA LEU A 23 10.11 -18.79 -7.01
C LEU A 23 9.52 -18.36 -5.67
N PHE A 24 10.21 -17.50 -4.92
CA PHE A 24 9.67 -16.98 -3.68
C PHE A 24 8.39 -16.19 -3.92
N ASP A 25 8.43 -15.22 -4.84
CA ASP A 25 7.28 -14.38 -5.16
C ASP A 25 6.09 -15.25 -5.59
N PHE A 26 6.28 -16.27 -6.42
CA PHE A 26 5.24 -17.24 -6.77
C PHE A 26 4.59 -17.94 -5.57
N ILE A 27 5.38 -18.32 -4.56
CA ILE A 27 4.87 -19.05 -3.39
C ILE A 27 4.11 -18.15 -2.42
N VAL A 28 4.54 -16.89 -2.27
CA VAL A 28 3.99 -15.99 -1.24
C VAL A 28 2.94 -15.02 -1.76
N ASP A 29 2.81 -14.84 -3.08
CA ASP A 29 1.90 -13.87 -3.66
C ASP A 29 0.43 -14.29 -3.46
N PRO A 30 -0.36 -13.52 -2.70
CA PRO A 30 -1.77 -13.83 -2.46
C PRO A 30 -2.67 -13.56 -3.67
N SER A 31 -2.16 -12.89 -4.71
CA SER A 31 -2.94 -12.57 -5.91
C SER A 31 -3.01 -13.73 -6.92
N ILE A 32 -2.18 -14.76 -6.75
CA ILE A 32 -2.13 -15.92 -7.63
C ILE A 32 -3.21 -16.93 -7.21
N ASN A 33 -4.31 -16.97 -7.97
CA ASN A 33 -5.43 -17.89 -7.80
C ASN A 33 -5.36 -19.06 -8.79
N GLU A 34 -6.09 -20.16 -8.52
CA GLU A 34 -6.12 -21.39 -9.35
C GLU A 34 -6.32 -21.10 -10.86
N ASP A 35 -7.18 -20.15 -11.22
CA ASP A 35 -7.43 -19.77 -12.62
C ASP A 35 -6.27 -19.02 -13.29
N SER A 36 -5.42 -18.36 -12.50
CA SER A 36 -4.30 -17.53 -12.96
C SER A 36 -2.93 -18.20 -12.84
N VAL A 37 -2.83 -19.29 -12.08
CA VAL A 37 -1.58 -20.03 -11.84
C VAL A 37 -0.95 -20.48 -13.17
N ASP A 38 -1.75 -21.04 -14.07
CA ASP A 38 -1.23 -21.58 -15.34
C ASP A 38 -0.61 -20.47 -16.22
N SER A 39 -1.28 -19.32 -16.31
CA SER A 39 -0.77 -18.15 -17.06
C SER A 39 0.54 -17.64 -16.44
N TYR A 40 0.62 -17.57 -15.11
CA TYR A 40 1.83 -17.14 -14.41
C TYR A 40 3.00 -18.10 -14.67
N LEU A 41 2.74 -19.41 -14.61
CA LEU A 41 3.76 -20.43 -14.85
C LEU A 41 4.26 -20.42 -16.30
N GLU A 42 3.38 -20.16 -17.27
CA GLU A 42 3.79 -20.03 -18.67
C GLU A 42 4.70 -18.81 -18.89
N GLU A 43 4.37 -17.65 -18.31
CA GLU A 43 5.24 -16.46 -18.34
C GLU A 43 6.58 -16.70 -17.64
N ALA A 44 6.56 -17.38 -16.49
CA ALA A 44 7.76 -17.74 -15.76
C ALA A 44 8.67 -18.66 -16.58
N GLN A 45 8.09 -19.67 -17.25
CA GLN A 45 8.84 -20.56 -18.13
C GLN A 45 9.43 -19.81 -19.33
N GLN A 46 8.69 -18.89 -19.94
CA GLN A 46 9.21 -18.06 -21.03
C GLN A 46 10.40 -17.22 -20.58
N LYS A 47 10.37 -16.65 -19.36
CA LYS A 47 11.51 -15.91 -18.79
C LYS A 47 12.73 -16.80 -18.59
N VAL A 48 12.55 -18.01 -18.07
CA VAL A 48 13.63 -18.99 -17.89
C VAL A 48 14.23 -19.38 -19.23
N LEU A 49 13.39 -19.68 -20.23
CA LEU A 49 13.84 -20.04 -21.58
C LEU A 49 14.57 -18.90 -22.29
N ALA A 50 14.10 -17.66 -22.12
CA ALA A 50 14.73 -16.47 -22.70
C ALA A 50 16.10 -16.17 -22.09
N ARG A 51 16.31 -16.54 -20.82
CA ARG A 51 17.57 -16.35 -20.10
C ARG A 51 18.61 -17.42 -20.47
N GLY A 52 18.15 -18.64 -20.72
CA GLY A 52 19.00 -19.79 -21.04
C GLY A 52 19.44 -20.57 -19.79
N ASP A 53 20.41 -21.48 -19.96
CA ASP A 53 20.89 -22.36 -18.89
C ASP A 53 21.83 -21.67 -17.89
N GLU A 54 22.44 -20.53 -18.26
CA GLU A 54 23.37 -19.80 -17.41
C GLU A 54 22.69 -18.61 -16.75
N ILE A 55 22.49 -18.72 -15.43
CA ILE A 55 22.09 -17.59 -14.57
C ILE A 55 23.27 -16.61 -14.58
N SER A 56 23.00 -15.33 -14.86
CA SER A 56 24.05 -14.31 -14.90
C SER A 56 24.68 -14.12 -13.52
N ALA A 57 25.95 -13.73 -13.46
CA ALA A 57 26.64 -13.50 -12.19
C ALA A 57 25.91 -12.47 -11.31
N GLU A 58 25.29 -11.46 -11.93
CA GLU A 58 24.48 -10.45 -11.25
C GLU A 58 23.26 -11.06 -10.55
N GLU A 59 22.62 -12.05 -11.17
CA GLU A 59 21.44 -12.72 -10.63
C GLU A 59 21.80 -13.68 -9.51
N GLU A 60 22.93 -14.37 -9.62
CA GLU A 60 23.45 -15.20 -8.53
C GLU A 60 23.78 -14.36 -7.29
N ILE A 61 24.39 -13.17 -7.50
CA ILE A 61 24.64 -12.22 -6.42
C ILE A 61 23.31 -11.71 -5.83
N ALA A 62 22.34 -11.36 -6.67
CA ALA A 62 21.03 -10.89 -6.22
C ALA A 62 20.29 -11.97 -5.40
N ASP A 63 20.32 -13.21 -5.85
CA ASP A 63 19.74 -14.36 -5.14
C ASP A 63 20.45 -14.60 -3.80
N ALA A 64 21.78 -14.49 -3.74
CA ALA A 64 22.54 -14.62 -2.50
C ALA A 64 22.19 -13.51 -1.49
N VAL A 65 22.11 -12.25 -1.95
CA VAL A 65 21.69 -11.10 -1.14
C VAL A 65 20.26 -11.32 -0.64
N PHE A 66 19.36 -11.78 -1.49
CA PHE A 66 17.97 -12.04 -1.14
C PHE A 66 17.84 -13.13 -0.06
N VAL A 67 18.59 -14.23 -0.16
CA VAL A 67 18.58 -15.32 0.82
C VAL A 67 19.12 -14.88 2.18
N GLN A 68 20.11 -13.99 2.22
CA GLN A 68 20.71 -13.47 3.45
C GLN A 68 19.90 -12.32 4.07
N SER A 69 19.08 -11.63 3.26
CA SER A 69 18.29 -10.49 3.72
C SER A 69 17.16 -10.92 4.65
N TYR A 70 16.92 -10.10 5.67
CA TYR A 70 15.75 -10.26 6.52
C TYR A 70 14.50 -9.75 5.79
N ILE A 71 13.51 -10.61 5.61
CA ILE A 71 12.25 -10.27 4.95
C ILE A 71 11.13 -10.33 6.01
N PRO A 72 10.60 -9.16 6.45
CA PRO A 72 9.46 -9.08 7.35
C PRO A 72 8.24 -9.82 6.77
N LYS A 73 7.55 -10.59 7.62
CA LYS A 73 6.32 -11.32 7.22
C LYS A 73 5.06 -10.45 7.34
N THR A 74 5.07 -9.50 8.27
CA THR A 74 3.96 -8.59 8.54
C THR A 74 4.48 -7.15 8.53
N LEU A 75 3.59 -6.20 8.23
CA LEU A 75 3.94 -4.78 8.23
C LEU A 75 4.34 -4.27 9.62
N ASP A 76 3.88 -4.92 10.70
CA ASP A 76 4.26 -4.59 12.09
C ASP A 76 5.76 -4.80 12.37
N ASN A 77 6.40 -5.68 11.60
CA ASN A 77 7.83 -5.96 11.72
C ASN A 77 8.70 -5.04 10.83
N VAL A 78 8.09 -4.12 10.08
CA VAL A 78 8.79 -3.15 9.24
C VAL A 78 8.98 -1.86 10.04
N THR A 79 10.23 -1.37 10.13
CA THR A 79 10.55 -0.17 10.92
C THR A 79 9.85 1.08 10.41
N ASN A 80 9.88 1.30 9.09
CA ASN A 80 9.37 2.54 8.45
C ASN A 80 8.32 2.23 7.37
N ALA A 81 7.25 1.52 7.73
CA ALA A 81 6.21 1.13 6.76
C ALA A 81 5.54 2.32 6.07
N GLU A 82 5.35 3.45 6.77
CA GLU A 82 4.69 4.64 6.21
C GLU A 82 5.53 5.31 5.11
N GLU A 83 6.83 5.49 5.35
CA GLU A 83 7.76 6.07 4.36
C GLU A 83 7.81 5.21 3.10
N ASP A 84 7.85 3.89 3.30
CA ASP A 84 7.89 2.89 2.24
C ASP A 84 6.63 2.91 1.35
N VAL A 85 5.45 3.14 1.92
CA VAL A 85 4.21 3.35 1.14
C VAL A 85 4.26 4.65 0.34
N ILE A 86 4.82 5.72 0.90
CA ILE A 86 5.00 7.01 0.20
C ILE A 86 5.98 6.84 -0.97
N ARG A 87 7.09 6.14 -0.77
CA ARG A 87 8.06 5.80 -1.83
C ARG A 87 7.39 4.99 -2.95
N LEU A 88 6.56 4.02 -2.58
CA LEU A 88 5.86 3.16 -3.53
C LEU A 88 4.84 3.93 -4.38
N THR A 89 4.07 4.83 -3.77
CA THR A 89 3.04 5.66 -4.44
C THR A 89 3.65 6.80 -5.27
N SER A 90 4.77 7.38 -4.81
CA SER A 90 5.52 8.39 -5.56
C SER A 90 6.32 7.85 -6.75
N GLY A 91 6.36 6.52 -6.93
CA GLY A 91 7.05 5.88 -8.05
C GLY A 91 8.57 5.87 -7.91
N GLN A 92 9.09 6.05 -6.71
CA GLN A 92 10.53 5.93 -6.44
C GLN A 92 11.01 4.48 -6.56
N ASP A 93 12.34 4.31 -6.65
CA ASP A 93 12.93 2.98 -6.61
C ASP A 93 12.61 2.31 -5.28
N THR A 94 12.07 1.10 -5.38
CA THR A 94 11.60 0.29 -4.27
C THR A 94 12.12 -1.14 -4.40
N GLY A 95 13.17 -1.36 -5.21
CA GLY A 95 13.78 -2.69 -5.41
C GLY A 95 14.29 -3.34 -4.13
N ASP A 96 14.59 -2.53 -3.11
CA ASP A 96 15.03 -2.90 -1.76
C ASP A 96 13.93 -3.50 -0.87
N MET A 97 12.65 -3.19 -1.13
CA MET A 97 11.57 -3.63 -0.25
C MET A 97 11.08 -5.03 -0.68
N TYR A 98 11.66 -6.07 -0.10
CA TYR A 98 11.36 -7.47 -0.44
C TYR A 98 10.01 -7.98 0.07
N TYR A 99 9.45 -7.34 1.09
CA TYR A 99 8.21 -7.79 1.74
C TYR A 99 6.93 -7.44 0.95
N LYS A 100 7.03 -6.62 -0.10
CA LYS A 100 5.85 -6.12 -0.87
C LYS A 100 4.94 -7.23 -1.37
N THR A 101 5.52 -8.34 -1.83
CA THR A 101 4.77 -9.47 -2.38
C THR A 101 3.99 -10.17 -1.26
N ILE A 102 4.64 -10.39 -0.11
CA ILE A 102 4.03 -11.03 1.06
C ILE A 102 2.86 -10.20 1.59
N THR A 103 3.03 -8.88 1.64
CA THR A 103 2.04 -7.96 2.21
C THR A 103 0.97 -7.54 1.20
N GLY A 104 1.02 -8.04 -0.04
CA GLY A 104 0.08 -7.66 -1.10
C GLY A 104 0.20 -6.22 -1.59
N LEU A 105 1.26 -5.50 -1.21
CA LEU A 105 1.48 -4.10 -1.62
C LEU A 105 1.67 -3.98 -3.14
N ASN A 106 2.27 -5.01 -3.78
CA ASN A 106 2.38 -5.06 -5.24
C ASN A 106 1.01 -5.08 -5.92
N HIS A 107 0.09 -5.91 -5.41
CA HIS A 107 -1.26 -6.01 -5.96
C HIS A 107 -2.09 -4.74 -5.72
N ALA A 108 -2.01 -4.17 -4.51
CA ALA A 108 -2.66 -2.90 -4.19
C ALA A 108 -2.22 -1.77 -5.15
N ARG A 109 -0.92 -1.69 -5.44
CA ARG A 109 -0.38 -0.74 -6.42
C ARG A 109 -0.93 -0.96 -7.83
N SER A 110 -1.04 -2.22 -8.29
CA SER A 110 -1.61 -2.52 -9.61
C SER A 110 -3.06 -2.07 -9.72
N ILE A 111 -3.86 -2.25 -8.65
CA ILE A 111 -5.25 -1.76 -8.58
C ILE A 111 -5.30 -0.23 -8.67
N GLU A 112 -4.48 0.48 -7.90
CA GLU A 112 -4.43 1.95 -7.93
C GLU A 112 -4.03 2.47 -9.31
N GLN A 113 -3.06 1.85 -9.96
CA GLN A 113 -2.62 2.23 -11.31
C GLN A 113 -3.71 2.02 -12.35
N GLN A 114 -4.50 0.94 -12.25
CA GLN A 114 -5.66 0.71 -13.11
C GLN A 114 -6.74 1.79 -12.90
N GLN A 115 -7.07 2.10 -11.64
CA GLN A 115 -8.07 3.14 -11.31
C GLN A 115 -7.64 4.54 -11.76
N HIS A 116 -6.34 4.87 -11.66
CA HIS A 116 -5.82 6.17 -12.09
C HIS A 116 -5.79 6.30 -13.63
N ASN A 117 -5.57 5.20 -14.36
CA ASN A 117 -5.71 5.17 -15.81
C ASN A 117 -7.16 5.33 -16.27
N GLU A 118 -8.13 4.73 -15.57
CA GLU A 118 -9.55 4.92 -15.86
C GLU A 118 -10.04 6.35 -15.55
N ALA A 119 -9.44 7.04 -14.58
CA ALA A 119 -9.75 8.43 -14.27
C ALA A 119 -9.23 9.44 -15.34
N ASN A 120 -8.28 9.05 -16.19
CA ASN A 120 -7.70 9.92 -17.23
C ASN A 120 -8.37 9.76 -18.61
N LEU A 121 -9.20 8.73 -18.82
CA LEU A 121 -9.94 8.50 -20.08
C LEU A 121 -11.45 8.79 -19.98
N GLY A 122 -11.86 9.69 -19.07
CA GLY A 122 -13.26 10.02 -18.80
C GLY A 122 -13.86 11.20 -19.59
N GLN A 123 -13.61 11.32 -20.90
CA GLN A 123 -14.42 12.15 -21.81
C GLN A 123 -14.78 11.37 -23.08
N ASN A 124 -15.62 10.34 -22.96
CA ASN A 124 -16.74 10.03 -23.87
C ASN A 124 -17.47 8.75 -23.40
N ALA A 125 -18.81 8.84 -23.35
CA ALA A 125 -19.78 7.90 -22.77
C ALA A 125 -20.02 6.61 -23.62
N PRO A 126 -21.04 5.76 -23.37
CA PRO A 126 -21.65 5.23 -22.12
C PRO A 126 -21.78 3.67 -22.10
N GLY A 127 -21.95 3.08 -20.91
CA GLY A 127 -22.89 1.96 -20.68
C GLY A 127 -22.35 0.53 -20.50
N SER A 128 -22.94 -0.15 -19.51
CA SER A 128 -22.85 -1.59 -19.14
C SER A 128 -21.58 -1.96 -18.35
N GLY A 129 -21.60 -2.54 -17.16
CA GLY A 129 -22.65 -3.15 -16.33
C GLY A 129 -21.98 -4.22 -15.46
N GLN A 130 -22.38 -4.29 -14.18
CA GLN A 130 -22.02 -5.28 -13.14
C GLN A 130 -20.76 -4.99 -12.30
N THR A 131 -20.99 -4.44 -11.10
CA THR A 131 -20.12 -4.62 -9.93
C THR A 131 -20.98 -5.23 -8.82
N GLU A 132 -20.75 -6.52 -8.58
CA GLU A 132 -21.26 -7.29 -7.44
C GLU A 132 -20.56 -6.81 -6.17
N GLY A 133 -21.31 -6.78 -5.06
CA GLY A 133 -21.01 -5.98 -3.89
C GLY A 133 -19.96 -6.53 -2.92
N LEU A 134 -19.33 -5.61 -2.20
CA LEU A 134 -18.81 -5.85 -0.86
C LEU A 134 -19.29 -4.73 0.05
N ASP A 135 -20.29 -5.07 0.87
CA ASP A 135 -20.81 -4.27 1.98
C ASP A 135 -19.79 -4.24 3.12
N LEU A 136 -19.30 -3.06 3.48
CA LEU A 136 -18.70 -2.81 4.78
C LEU A 136 -19.58 -1.80 5.52
N HIS A 137 -20.36 -2.37 6.43
CA HIS A 137 -21.15 -1.70 7.45
C HIS A 137 -20.20 -1.28 8.57
N ASP A 138 -20.09 0.01 8.84
CA ASP A 138 -19.49 0.50 10.09
C ASP A 138 -20.35 1.67 10.59
N ASP A 139 -21.03 1.38 11.69
CA ASP A 139 -21.87 2.27 12.49
C ASP A 139 -21.50 1.88 13.92
N ASP A 140 -20.63 2.65 14.57
CA ASP A 140 -20.72 2.81 16.02
C ASP A 140 -20.04 4.12 16.44
N GLU A 141 -20.84 5.00 17.02
CA GLU A 141 -20.37 6.19 17.71
C GLU A 141 -20.11 5.80 19.18
N SER A 142 -18.86 5.94 19.62
CA SER A 142 -18.53 5.92 21.05
C SER A 142 -17.73 7.18 21.40
N GLU A 143 -18.46 8.13 21.96
CA GLU A 143 -17.97 9.26 22.73
C GLU A 143 -17.31 8.72 24.02
N SER A 144 -16.04 9.00 24.26
CA SER A 144 -15.47 8.92 25.61
C SER A 144 -14.47 10.05 25.84
N GLU A 145 -14.91 11.00 26.65
CA GLU A 145 -14.11 11.98 27.37
C GLU A 145 -13.17 11.25 28.35
N THR A 146 -11.87 11.53 28.28
CA THR A 146 -10.97 11.42 29.43
C THR A 146 -9.89 12.49 29.30
N ASP A 147 -9.94 13.44 30.23
CA ASP A 147 -8.79 14.18 30.75
C ASP A 147 -7.67 13.19 31.12
N ASP A 148 -6.45 13.51 30.75
CA ASP A 148 -5.33 13.36 31.68
C ASP A 148 -4.20 14.33 31.29
N ASP A 149 -3.92 15.23 32.24
CA ASP A 149 -2.66 15.95 32.35
C ASP A 149 -1.55 14.91 32.58
N ASP A 150 -0.51 14.90 31.73
CA ASP A 150 0.79 14.38 32.19
C ASP A 150 1.94 15.20 31.60
N ASP A 151 2.66 15.80 32.53
CA ASP A 151 3.88 16.57 32.36
C ASP A 151 5.03 15.57 32.49
N SER A 152 5.68 15.20 31.39
CA SER A 152 6.96 14.49 31.48
C SER A 152 7.92 14.93 30.38
N SER A 153 9.02 15.49 30.88
CA SER A 153 10.23 15.93 30.24
C SER A 153 11.01 14.81 29.53
N GLU A 154 12.06 15.26 28.82
CA GLU A 154 13.25 14.51 28.36
C GLU A 154 13.12 13.88 26.96
N GLU A 155 14.06 13.93 26.01
CA GLU A 155 15.28 14.69 25.68
C GLU A 155 15.66 14.19 24.26
N GLY A 156 16.39 15.02 23.50
CA GLY A 156 17.10 14.60 22.29
C GLY A 156 16.29 14.61 20.98
N SER A 157 16.81 14.99 19.81
CA SER A 157 18.15 15.48 19.44
C SER A 157 18.04 15.88 17.96
N PHE A 158 18.45 17.12 17.66
CA PHE A 158 18.95 17.64 16.36
C PHE A 158 18.00 17.78 15.16
N SER A 159 17.71 19.02 14.77
CA SER A 159 18.13 19.57 13.48
C SER A 159 18.06 21.10 13.49
N ASP A 160 19.08 21.69 12.87
CA ASP A 160 19.39 23.11 12.73
C ASP A 160 18.34 23.80 11.85
N ASP A 161 17.51 24.66 12.45
CA ASP A 161 16.80 25.73 11.74
C ASP A 161 16.33 26.77 12.78
N GLU A 162 16.33 28.04 12.40
CA GLU A 162 16.36 29.24 13.24
C GLU A 162 15.64 29.14 14.60
N LYS A 163 16.36 29.56 15.66
CA LYS A 163 15.97 29.51 17.08
C LYS A 163 14.75 30.39 17.38
N MET A 164 13.56 29.96 16.97
CA MET A 164 12.29 30.50 17.46
C MET A 164 12.19 30.23 18.97
N THR A 165 11.96 31.29 19.74
CA THR A 165 11.89 31.20 21.20
C THR A 165 10.70 30.35 21.63
N ALA A 166 10.70 29.86 22.89
CA ALA A 166 9.57 29.10 23.41
C ALA A 166 8.24 29.89 23.37
N GLU A 167 8.32 31.22 23.36
CA GLU A 167 7.19 32.14 23.20
C GLU A 167 6.67 32.18 21.76
N ASP A 168 7.57 32.19 20.76
CA ASP A 168 7.21 32.13 19.34
C ASP A 168 6.53 30.82 18.97
N LYS A 169 7.00 29.69 19.54
CA LYS A 169 6.36 28.38 19.35
C LYS A 169 4.95 28.33 19.92
N LYS A 170 4.72 28.95 21.09
CA LYS A 170 3.38 29.07 21.70
C LYS A 170 2.48 29.98 20.88
N ALA A 171 3.00 31.08 20.35
CA ALA A 171 2.27 31.99 19.47
C ALA A 171 1.86 31.31 18.16
N ALA A 172 2.77 30.59 17.50
CA ALA A 172 2.50 29.86 16.26
C ALA A 172 1.42 28.78 16.43
N ARG A 173 1.45 28.00 17.53
CA ARG A 173 0.40 27.02 17.85
C ARG A 173 -0.96 27.68 18.05
N LYS A 174 -1.00 28.83 18.74
CA LYS A 174 -2.25 29.56 19.01
C LYS A 174 -2.84 30.16 17.73
N GLU A 175 -1.98 30.67 16.84
CA GLU A 175 -2.37 31.17 15.53
C GLU A 175 -2.92 30.06 14.63
N ASN A 176 -2.24 28.90 14.56
CA ASN A 176 -2.72 27.74 13.81
C ASN A 176 -4.06 27.22 14.34
N LYS A 177 -4.21 27.09 15.67
CA LYS A 177 -5.47 26.71 16.31
C LYS A 177 -6.61 27.69 15.99
N LYS A 178 -6.31 28.98 15.83
CA LYS A 178 -7.30 29.99 15.42
C LYS A 178 -7.69 29.83 13.95
N LYS A 179 -6.72 29.67 13.04
CA LYS A 179 -6.95 29.46 11.60
C LYS A 179 -7.80 28.22 11.35
N VAL A 180 -7.46 27.08 11.96
CA VAL A 180 -8.21 25.82 11.83
C VAL A 180 -9.65 25.95 12.36
N LYS A 181 -9.85 26.69 13.45
CA LYS A 181 -11.21 26.93 13.99
C LYS A 181 -12.04 27.82 13.06
N GLU A 182 -11.42 28.82 12.43
CA GLU A 182 -12.08 29.73 11.49
C GLU A 182 -12.47 29.01 10.20
N GLU A 183 -11.54 28.24 9.61
CA GLU A 183 -11.80 27.42 8.43
C GLU A 183 -12.91 26.38 8.67
N LYS A 184 -12.85 25.66 9.80
CA LYS A 184 -13.94 24.73 10.18
C LYS A 184 -15.28 25.46 10.40
N ARG A 185 -15.26 26.70 10.89
CA ARG A 185 -16.48 27.51 11.07
C ARG A 185 -17.06 27.94 9.72
N GLU A 186 -16.22 28.28 8.75
CA GLU A 186 -16.64 28.60 7.38
C GLU A 186 -17.15 27.37 6.63
N ALA A 187 -16.46 26.23 6.74
CA ALA A 187 -16.92 24.95 6.19
C ALA A 187 -18.27 24.49 6.79
N ARG A 188 -18.55 24.84 8.06
CA ARG A 188 -19.86 24.60 8.68
C ARG A 188 -20.97 25.49 8.11
N LYS A 189 -20.67 26.70 7.59
CA LYS A 189 -21.65 27.60 6.97
C LYS A 189 -22.14 27.08 5.62
N SER A 190 -21.26 26.45 4.84
CA SER A 190 -21.59 25.88 3.51
C SER A 190 -22.03 24.41 3.57
N LYS A 191 -22.04 23.80 4.75
CA LYS A 191 -22.44 22.39 4.95
C LYS A 191 -23.89 22.17 4.56
N VAL A 192 -24.12 21.17 3.69
CA VAL A 192 -25.47 20.76 3.28
C VAL A 192 -26.31 20.36 4.51
N PRO A 193 -27.51 20.93 4.69
CA PRO A 193 -28.38 20.61 5.82
C PRO A 193 -28.67 19.10 5.92
N LYS A 194 -28.67 18.56 7.16
CA LYS A 194 -28.85 17.13 7.44
C LYS A 194 -30.12 16.55 6.79
N ALA A 195 -31.21 17.32 6.75
CA ALA A 195 -32.45 16.92 6.12
C ALA A 195 -32.32 16.69 4.60
N VAL A 196 -31.58 17.57 3.90
CA VAL A 196 -31.33 17.46 2.46
C VAL A 196 -30.42 16.25 2.17
N LYS A 197 -29.35 16.07 2.97
CA LYS A 197 -28.49 14.88 2.90
C LYS A 197 -29.29 13.58 3.10
N LYS A 198 -30.18 13.53 4.10
CA LYS A 198 -31.06 12.37 4.37
C LYS A 198 -32.03 12.10 3.22
N LYS A 199 -32.66 13.14 2.64
CA LYS A 199 -33.58 13.00 1.49
C LYS A 199 -32.85 12.46 0.25
N LYS A 200 -31.66 12.98 -0.08
CA LYS A 200 -30.83 12.48 -1.18
C LYS A 200 -30.45 11.01 -1.00
N LYS A 201 -30.04 10.61 0.22
CA LYS A 201 -29.73 9.20 0.56
C LYS A 201 -30.95 8.29 0.40
N LYS A 202 -32.14 8.70 0.85
CA LYS A 202 -33.38 7.91 0.68
C LYS A 202 -33.76 7.72 -0.79
N LEU A 203 -33.71 8.78 -1.59
CA LEU A 203 -34.03 8.72 -3.03
C LEU A 203 -33.01 7.86 -3.80
N ALA A 204 -31.72 7.96 -3.46
CA ALA A 204 -30.68 7.12 -4.06
C ALA A 204 -30.89 5.63 -3.73
N LYS A 205 -31.28 5.29 -2.49
CA LYS A 205 -31.63 3.92 -2.12
C LYS A 205 -32.87 3.41 -2.88
N ALA A 206 -33.93 4.21 -2.98
CA ALA A 206 -35.14 3.81 -3.71
C ALA A 206 -34.90 3.57 -5.21
N LYS A 207 -33.94 4.26 -5.82
CA LYS A 207 -33.56 4.07 -7.23
C LYS A 207 -32.70 2.83 -7.48
N LYS A 208 -32.08 2.24 -6.44
CA LYS A 208 -31.36 0.96 -6.54
C LYS A 208 -32.29 -0.28 -6.53
N TYR A 209 -33.55 -0.13 -6.07
CA TYR A 209 -34.51 -1.23 -5.91
C TYR A 209 -35.66 -1.18 -6.94
N ARG A 210 -35.48 -0.48 -8.06
CA ARG A 210 -36.49 -0.32 -9.12
C ARG A 210 -35.83 -0.51 -10.48
#